data_AF-A0A069QIJ3-F1
#
_entry.id   AF-A0A069QIJ3-F1
#
_cell.length_a   1.000
_cell.length_b   1.000
_cell.length_c   1.000
_cell.angle_alpha   90.00
_cell.angle_beta   90.00
_cell.angle_gamma   90.00
#
_symmetry.space_group_name_H-M   'P 1'
#
loop_
_entity.id
_entity.type
_entity.pdbx_description
1 polymer ?
#
loop_
_entity_poly.entity_id
_entity_poly.type
_entity_poly.pdbx_seq_one_letter_code
_entity_poly.pdbx_strand_id
1 'polypeptide(L)'
;MNLTHILELDRMVLAWFNGSNSLFVDSLATTLTSGFTWIPLYVILIYVIIKNNDTMPQIFLTIGCAVLAVVVVSVSVELIIKPLVGRWRPSNDPLIKHTIKIVNGMRGGQYGFFSAHAANTFSLAVYLSLLIKSRPLAVMLCLWSAVNCWTRLYLGLHYPLDILFGLLWGTIVGWSAYTLYRRWGKPLELPRTQVTPQTTPTAYLKADVGKVLLTMALWICAIIIHCLFNA
;
A
#
# COMPACT_ATOMS: atom_id res chain seq x y z
N MET A 1 7.36 27.08 13.51
CA MET A 1 7.70 26.64 12.15
C MET A 1 6.60 27.14 11.22
N ASN A 2 6.90 28.08 10.31
CA ASN A 2 5.88 28.67 9.41
C ASN A 2 5.46 27.66 8.34
N LEU A 3 4.20 27.74 7.89
CA LEU A 3 3.62 26.86 6.86
C LEU A 3 4.43 26.89 5.55
N THR A 4 5.02 28.03 5.22
CA THR A 4 5.89 28.22 4.05
C THR A 4 7.13 27.34 4.10
N HIS A 5 7.80 27.25 5.25
CA HIS A 5 8.98 26.40 5.43
C HIS A 5 8.64 24.90 5.31
N ILE A 6 7.45 24.49 5.78
CA ILE A 6 6.98 23.11 5.63
C ILE A 6 6.80 22.77 4.15
N LEU A 7 6.19 23.67 3.38
CA LEU A 7 5.96 23.48 1.94
C LEU A 7 7.26 23.53 1.12
N GLU A 8 8.22 24.35 1.50
CA GLU A 8 9.55 24.37 0.89
C GLU A 8 10.31 23.06 1.14
N LEU A 9 10.29 22.58 2.38
CA LEU A 9 10.90 21.31 2.74
C LEU A 9 10.27 20.14 1.97
N ASP A 10 8.94 20.15 1.82
CA ASP A 10 8.19 19.16 1.03
C ASP A 10 8.64 19.13 -0.44
N ARG A 11 8.90 20.31 -1.03
CA ARG A 11 9.44 20.46 -2.39
C ARG A 11 10.90 19.99 -2.49
N MET A 12 11.75 20.36 -1.53
CA MET A 12 13.16 19.97 -1.52
C MET A 12 13.33 18.45 -1.41
N VAL A 13 12.57 17.82 -0.52
CA VAL A 13 12.57 16.36 -0.37
C VAL A 13 12.06 15.70 -1.64
N LEU A 14 10.99 16.22 -2.25
CA LEU A 14 10.52 15.69 -3.53
C LEU A 14 11.59 15.79 -4.63
N ALA A 15 12.26 16.94 -4.76
CA ALA A 15 13.30 17.14 -5.76
C ALA A 15 14.48 16.16 -5.61
N TRP A 16 14.76 15.72 -4.39
CA TRP A 16 15.78 14.70 -4.13
C TRP A 16 15.38 13.31 -4.64
N PHE A 17 14.10 12.96 -4.48
CA PHE A 17 13.58 11.64 -4.89
C PHE A 17 13.12 11.59 -6.35
N ASN A 18 12.78 12.72 -6.95
CA ASN A 18 12.14 12.78 -8.26
C ASN A 18 13.12 12.49 -9.40
N GLY A 19 12.87 11.39 -10.09
CA GLY A 19 13.58 11.00 -11.31
C GLY A 19 15.04 10.61 -11.08
N SER A 20 15.60 9.92 -12.05
CA SER A 20 17.03 9.68 -12.17
C SER A 20 17.44 9.66 -13.64
N ASN A 21 18.73 9.63 -13.95
CA ASN A 21 19.21 9.47 -15.32
C ASN A 21 19.22 8.00 -15.80
N SER A 22 18.78 7.06 -14.96
CA SER A 22 18.81 5.63 -15.26
C SER A 22 17.47 5.13 -15.80
N LEU A 23 17.49 4.62 -17.04
CA LEU A 23 16.33 3.97 -17.67
C LEU A 23 15.83 2.76 -16.86
N PHE A 24 16.75 2.05 -16.19
CA PHE A 24 16.41 0.94 -15.30
C PHE A 24 15.55 1.39 -14.12
N VAL A 25 15.92 2.47 -13.43
CA VAL A 25 15.17 2.96 -12.27
C VAL A 25 13.83 3.56 -12.70
N ASP A 26 13.78 4.22 -13.87
CA ASP A 26 12.54 4.68 -14.49
C ASP A 26 11.59 3.51 -14.82
N SER A 27 12.11 2.44 -15.44
CA SER A 27 11.36 1.20 -15.72
C SER A 27 10.89 0.51 -14.42
N LEU A 28 11.74 0.47 -13.40
CA LEU A 28 11.42 -0.11 -12.10
C LEU A 28 10.31 0.67 -11.39
N ALA A 29 10.41 2.00 -11.33
CA ALA A 29 9.41 2.84 -10.67
C ALA A 29 8.04 2.79 -11.37
N THR A 30 8.04 2.77 -12.72
CA THR A 30 6.82 2.67 -13.53
C THR A 30 6.16 1.30 -13.41
N THR A 31 6.94 0.23 -13.34
CA THR A 31 6.43 -1.14 -13.15
C THR A 31 5.88 -1.33 -11.74
N LEU A 32 6.62 -0.91 -10.70
CA LEU A 32 6.22 -1.10 -9.30
C LEU A 32 5.02 -0.22 -8.89
N THR A 33 4.79 0.92 -9.55
CA THR A 33 3.62 1.75 -9.24
C THR A 33 2.31 1.16 -9.76
N SER A 34 2.35 0.22 -10.71
CA SER A 34 1.16 -0.36 -11.31
C SER A 34 0.47 -1.32 -10.33
N GLY A 35 -0.84 -1.18 -10.15
CA GLY A 35 -1.62 -2.08 -9.29
C GLY A 35 -1.61 -3.53 -9.78
N PHE A 36 -1.50 -3.74 -11.10
CA PHE A 36 -1.46 -5.07 -11.72
C PHE A 36 -0.20 -5.85 -11.36
N THR A 37 0.92 -5.15 -11.14
CA THR A 37 2.19 -5.76 -10.70
C THR A 37 2.03 -6.52 -9.39
N TRP A 38 1.06 -6.15 -8.54
CA TRP A 38 0.87 -6.76 -7.23
C TRP A 38 -0.19 -7.87 -7.22
N ILE A 39 -0.70 -8.30 -8.38
CA ILE A 39 -1.64 -9.45 -8.48
C ILE A 39 -1.11 -10.70 -7.76
N PRO A 40 0.16 -11.13 -7.93
CA PRO A 40 0.66 -12.33 -7.25
C PRO A 40 0.59 -12.23 -5.73
N LEU A 41 0.84 -11.04 -5.17
CA LEU A 41 0.69 -10.77 -3.73
C LEU A 41 -0.77 -10.91 -3.29
N TYR A 42 -1.71 -10.32 -4.03
CA TYR A 42 -3.13 -10.41 -3.68
C TYR A 42 -3.65 -11.85 -3.75
N VAL A 43 -3.26 -12.60 -4.78
CA VAL A 43 -3.64 -14.01 -4.95
C VAL A 43 -3.12 -14.88 -3.81
N ILE A 44 -1.83 -14.77 -3.45
CA ILE A 44 -1.27 -15.58 -2.37
C ILE A 44 -1.86 -15.22 -1.00
N LEU A 45 -2.15 -13.94 -0.75
CA LEU A 45 -2.81 -13.51 0.49
C LEU A 45 -4.23 -14.07 0.59
N ILE A 46 -5.01 -14.03 -0.49
CA ILE A 46 -6.35 -14.63 -0.54
C ILE A 46 -6.26 -16.15 -0.31
N TYR A 47 -5.31 -16.83 -0.95
CA TYR A 47 -5.08 -18.26 -0.73
C TYR A 47 -4.80 -18.58 0.75
N VAL A 48 -3.91 -17.83 1.40
CA VAL A 48 -3.60 -18.02 2.82
C VAL A 48 -4.82 -17.75 3.70
N ILE A 49 -5.63 -16.74 3.38
CA ILE A 49 -6.89 -16.46 4.09
C ILE A 49 -7.87 -17.61 3.94
N ILE A 50 -8.10 -18.12 2.72
CA ILE A 50 -9.05 -19.22 2.49
C ILE A 50 -8.59 -20.48 3.22
N LYS A 51 -7.31 -20.82 3.13
CA LYS A 51 -6.78 -22.05 3.70
C LYS A 51 -6.79 -22.08 5.23
N ASN A 52 -6.62 -20.92 5.87
CA ASN A 52 -6.47 -20.83 7.34
C ASN A 52 -7.79 -20.44 8.05
N ASN A 53 -8.90 -20.31 7.31
CA ASN A 53 -10.22 -20.06 7.88
C ASN A 53 -11.14 -21.24 7.54
N ASP A 54 -11.74 -21.84 8.56
CA ASP A 54 -12.50 -23.10 8.41
C ASP A 54 -13.91 -22.90 7.85
N THR A 55 -14.43 -21.67 7.87
CA THR A 55 -15.82 -21.38 7.48
C THR A 55 -15.92 -20.30 6.41
N MET A 56 -16.85 -20.48 5.47
CA MET A 56 -17.13 -19.51 4.41
C MET A 56 -17.48 -18.11 4.96
N PRO A 57 -18.31 -17.95 6.01
CA PRO A 57 -18.59 -16.64 6.59
C PRO A 57 -17.34 -15.93 7.11
N GLN A 58 -16.38 -16.65 7.67
CA GLN A 58 -15.12 -16.08 8.15
C GLN A 58 -14.24 -15.59 7.00
N ILE A 59 -14.17 -16.35 5.92
CA ILE A 59 -13.45 -15.96 4.70
C ILE A 59 -14.09 -14.70 4.12
N PHE A 60 -15.42 -14.68 3.97
CA PHE A 60 -16.16 -13.52 3.46
C PHE A 60 -16.00 -12.30 4.35
N LEU A 61 -16.06 -12.45 5.68
CA LEU A 61 -15.84 -11.35 6.61
C LEU A 61 -14.41 -10.81 6.50
N THR A 62 -13.42 -11.70 6.42
CA THR A 62 -12.00 -11.33 6.35
C THR A 62 -11.68 -10.57 5.06
N ILE A 63 -12.10 -11.10 3.92
CA ILE A 63 -11.90 -10.47 2.61
C ILE A 63 -12.76 -9.21 2.50
N GLY A 64 -14.00 -9.26 2.97
CA GLY A 64 -14.94 -8.14 2.98
C GLY A 64 -14.41 -6.95 3.76
N CYS A 65 -13.80 -7.16 4.93
CA CYS A 65 -13.18 -6.06 5.69
C CYS A 65 -11.95 -5.47 4.97
N ALA A 66 -11.15 -6.29 4.27
CA ALA A 66 -10.02 -5.81 3.48
C ALA A 66 -10.48 -4.95 2.28
N VAL A 67 -11.49 -5.43 1.55
CA VAL A 67 -12.10 -4.72 0.42
C VAL A 67 -12.76 -3.43 0.91
N LEU A 68 -13.52 -3.49 2.01
CA LEU A 68 -14.14 -2.33 2.63
C LEU A 68 -13.11 -1.28 3.02
N ALA A 69 -11.96 -1.67 3.60
CA ALA A 69 -10.89 -0.73 3.92
C ALA A 69 -10.39 0.03 2.68
N VAL A 70 -10.14 -0.67 1.57
CA VAL A 70 -9.69 -0.07 0.31
C VAL A 70 -10.77 0.83 -0.30
N VAL A 71 -12.04 0.41 -0.24
CA VAL A 71 -13.17 1.21 -0.74
C VAL A 71 -13.32 2.49 0.09
N VAL A 72 -13.29 2.39 1.42
CA VAL A 72 -13.39 3.54 2.34
C VAL A 72 -12.26 4.52 2.08
N VAL A 73 -11.01 4.06 1.96
CA VAL A 73 -9.89 4.93 1.61
C VAL A 73 -10.12 5.58 0.25
N SER A 74 -10.47 4.81 -0.78
CA SER A 74 -10.62 5.33 -2.14
C SER A 74 -11.75 6.37 -2.24
N VAL A 75 -12.91 6.08 -1.64
CA VAL A 75 -14.06 7.01 -1.61
C VAL A 75 -13.72 8.26 -0.80
N SER A 76 -13.17 8.11 0.40
CA SER A 76 -12.82 9.27 1.24
C SER A 76 -11.79 10.18 0.55
N VAL A 77 -10.75 9.60 -0.04
CA VAL A 77 -9.68 10.40 -0.66
C VAL A 77 -10.12 11.02 -1.98
N GLU A 78 -10.69 10.23 -2.89
CA GLU A 78 -11.00 10.69 -4.25
C GLU A 78 -12.20 11.63 -4.29
N LEU A 79 -13.26 11.34 -3.52
CA LEU A 79 -14.52 12.10 -3.61
C LEU A 79 -14.64 13.22 -2.57
N ILE A 80 -13.95 13.10 -1.42
CA ILE A 80 -14.11 14.05 -0.33
C ILE A 80 -12.85 14.91 -0.19
N ILE A 81 -11.70 14.29 0.10
CA ILE A 81 -10.50 15.05 0.48
C ILE A 81 -9.92 15.83 -0.70
N LYS A 82 -9.77 15.20 -1.88
CA LYS A 82 -9.16 15.85 -3.04
C LYS A 82 -9.92 17.10 -3.49
N PRO A 83 -11.27 17.08 -3.66
CA PRO A 83 -12.02 18.28 -3.99
C PRO A 83 -11.99 19.36 -2.90
N LEU A 84 -11.99 18.96 -1.62
CA LEU A 84 -11.99 19.92 -0.51
C LEU A 84 -10.68 20.68 -0.36
N VAL A 85 -9.54 19.99 -0.53
CA VAL A 85 -8.22 20.60 -0.31
C VAL A 85 -7.70 21.29 -1.57
N GLY A 86 -7.99 20.75 -2.76
CA GLY A 86 -7.61 21.38 -4.03
C GLY A 86 -6.10 21.53 -4.24
N ARG A 87 -5.25 20.78 -3.51
CA ARG A 87 -3.79 20.88 -3.64
C ARG A 87 -3.34 20.22 -4.94
N TRP A 88 -2.70 21.02 -5.80
CA TRP A 88 -2.09 20.54 -7.04
C TRP A 88 -1.03 19.47 -6.81
N ARG A 89 -0.96 18.50 -7.71
CA ARG A 89 0.18 17.56 -7.76
C ARG A 89 1.44 18.26 -8.24
N PRO A 90 2.64 17.79 -7.87
CA PRO A 90 3.89 18.36 -8.37
C PRO A 90 3.99 18.38 -9.90
N SER A 91 3.48 17.34 -10.56
CA SER A 91 3.42 17.22 -12.02
C SER A 91 2.51 18.26 -12.71
N ASN A 92 1.56 18.84 -11.98
CA ASN A 92 0.55 19.77 -12.52
C ASN A 92 0.66 21.19 -11.92
N ASP A 93 1.52 21.38 -10.92
CA ASP A 93 1.70 22.66 -10.25
C ASP A 93 2.38 23.67 -11.19
N PRO A 94 1.75 24.82 -11.49
CA PRO A 94 2.32 25.83 -12.39
C PRO A 94 3.73 26.31 -12.00
N LEU A 95 4.08 26.27 -10.71
CA LEU A 95 5.35 26.75 -10.19
C LEU A 95 6.50 25.76 -10.39
N ILE A 96 6.23 24.45 -10.29
CA ILE A 96 7.29 23.42 -10.27
C ILE A 96 7.17 22.37 -11.37
N LYS A 97 6.09 22.36 -12.17
CA LYS A 97 5.87 21.39 -13.26
C LYS A 97 7.00 21.33 -14.29
N HIS A 98 7.76 22.42 -14.44
CA HIS A 98 8.88 22.51 -15.37
C HIS A 98 10.19 21.95 -14.80
N THR A 99 10.27 21.78 -13.49
CA THR A 99 11.45 21.28 -12.76
C THR A 99 11.32 19.79 -12.44
N ILE A 100 10.09 19.26 -12.39
CA ILE A 100 9.80 17.85 -12.14
C ILE A 100 10.03 17.01 -13.40
N LYS A 101 10.84 15.95 -13.28
CA LYS A 101 11.02 14.97 -14.35
C LYS A 101 9.77 14.10 -14.47
N ILE A 102 9.18 14.10 -15.67
CA ILE A 102 8.00 13.29 -15.99
C ILE A 102 8.46 11.99 -16.64
N VAL A 103 8.37 10.89 -15.90
CA VAL A 103 8.75 9.57 -16.38
C VAL A 103 7.57 8.95 -17.13
N ASN A 104 7.81 8.44 -18.35
CA ASN A 104 6.79 7.84 -19.25
C ASN A 104 5.53 8.70 -19.47
N GLY A 105 5.65 10.03 -19.42
CA GLY A 105 4.51 10.93 -19.60
C GLY A 105 3.45 10.86 -18.49
N MET A 106 3.71 10.16 -17.38
CA MET A 106 2.74 10.01 -16.29
C MET A 106 2.57 11.31 -15.50
N ARG A 107 1.43 11.98 -15.68
CA ARG A 107 1.07 13.20 -14.93
C ARG A 107 0.02 12.97 -13.84
N GLY A 108 -0.68 11.83 -13.86
CA GLY A 108 -1.75 11.52 -12.92
C GLY A 108 -2.93 12.52 -13.00
N GLY A 109 -3.77 12.54 -11.96
CA GLY A 109 -4.89 13.50 -11.86
C GLY A 109 -4.47 14.90 -11.38
N GLN A 110 -5.40 15.85 -11.31
CA GLN A 110 -5.11 17.24 -10.95
C GLN A 110 -4.66 17.42 -9.48
N TYR A 111 -5.36 16.78 -8.54
CA TYR A 111 -5.15 16.94 -7.10
C TYR A 111 -4.36 15.80 -6.45
N GLY A 112 -3.45 16.16 -5.53
CA GLY A 112 -2.48 15.27 -4.88
C GLY A 112 -2.75 14.96 -3.41
N PHE A 113 -3.45 15.83 -2.69
CA PHE A 113 -3.60 15.68 -1.24
C PHE A 113 -4.80 14.79 -0.87
N PHE A 114 -4.66 13.76 -0.03
CA PHE A 114 -3.44 12.98 0.24
C PHE A 114 -3.40 11.73 -0.67
N SER A 115 -2.29 10.99 -0.66
CA SER A 115 -2.09 9.88 -1.60
C SER A 115 -2.99 8.68 -1.31
N ALA A 116 -3.99 8.45 -2.17
CA ALA A 116 -4.86 7.27 -2.11
C ALA A 116 -4.07 5.96 -2.22
N HIS A 117 -3.00 5.95 -3.02
CA HIS A 117 -2.16 4.75 -3.20
C HIS A 117 -1.37 4.40 -1.93
N ALA A 118 -0.80 5.41 -1.27
CA ALA A 118 -0.15 5.23 0.03
C ALA A 118 -1.17 4.76 1.09
N ALA A 119 -2.33 5.40 1.14
CA ALA A 119 -3.38 5.05 2.09
C ALA A 119 -3.92 3.62 1.89
N ASN A 120 -4.18 3.20 0.64
CA ASN A 120 -4.72 1.88 0.32
C ASN A 120 -3.73 0.75 0.65
N THR A 121 -2.48 0.90 0.21
CA THR A 121 -1.44 -0.12 0.48
C THR A 121 -1.15 -0.23 1.96
N PHE A 122 -1.10 0.89 2.69
CA PHE A 122 -0.85 0.87 4.12
C PHE A 122 -2.06 0.39 4.93
N SER A 123 -3.29 0.69 4.52
CA SER A 123 -4.49 0.15 5.18
C SER A 123 -4.54 -1.36 5.10
N LEU A 124 -4.19 -1.94 3.94
CA LEU A 124 -4.11 -3.38 3.78
C LEU A 124 -2.97 -3.98 4.60
N ALA A 125 -1.79 -3.33 4.60
CA ALA A 125 -0.64 -3.76 5.39
C ALA A 125 -0.97 -3.81 6.89
N VAL A 126 -1.59 -2.76 7.44
CA VAL A 126 -1.99 -2.69 8.85
C VAL A 126 -3.05 -3.74 9.17
N TYR A 127 -4.11 -3.83 8.37
CA TYR A 127 -5.20 -4.79 8.58
C TYR A 127 -4.69 -6.23 8.62
N LEU A 128 -3.93 -6.65 7.59
CA LEU A 128 -3.41 -8.01 7.49
C LEU A 128 -2.35 -8.33 8.55
N SER A 129 -1.54 -7.33 8.93
CA SER A 129 -0.56 -7.50 10.03
C SER A 129 -1.24 -7.77 11.36
N LEU A 130 -2.36 -7.08 11.65
CA LEU A 130 -3.15 -7.29 12.86
C LEU A 130 -3.96 -8.59 12.82
N LEU A 131 -4.40 -9.00 11.63
CA LEU A 131 -5.12 -10.25 11.39
C LEU A 131 -4.23 -11.48 11.57
N ILE A 132 -3.07 -11.53 10.92
CA ILE A 132 -2.19 -12.72 10.89
C ILE A 132 -1.17 -12.70 12.05
N LYS A 133 -0.86 -11.52 12.60
CA LYS A 133 0.05 -11.34 13.75
C LYS A 133 1.42 -12.02 13.58
N SER A 134 1.96 -11.98 12.37
CA SER A 134 3.29 -12.47 12.06
C SER A 134 4.24 -11.30 11.80
N ARG A 135 5.29 -11.16 12.63
CA ARG A 135 6.32 -10.12 12.47
C ARG A 135 6.95 -10.09 11.06
N PRO A 136 7.43 -11.21 10.48
CA PRO A 136 8.04 -11.15 9.15
C PRO A 136 7.05 -10.72 8.07
N LEU A 137 5.78 -11.14 8.15
CA LEU A 137 4.75 -10.71 7.22
C LEU A 137 4.47 -9.20 7.37
N ALA A 138 4.37 -8.71 8.61
CA ALA A 138 4.13 -7.30 8.87
C ALA A 138 5.26 -6.42 8.31
N VAL A 139 6.51 -6.82 8.52
CA VAL A 139 7.68 -6.13 7.94
C VAL A 139 7.61 -6.14 6.42
N MET A 140 7.34 -7.29 5.80
CA MET A 140 7.21 -7.41 4.34
C MET A 140 6.10 -6.51 3.78
N LEU A 141 4.92 -6.47 4.40
CA LEU A 141 3.80 -5.63 3.96
C LEU A 141 4.09 -4.14 4.15
N CYS A 142 4.78 -3.76 5.23
CA CYS A 142 5.23 -2.39 5.44
C CYS A 142 6.27 -1.98 4.38
N LEU A 143 7.25 -2.84 4.07
CA LEU A 143 8.23 -2.60 3.01
C LEU A 143 7.54 -2.50 1.63
N TRP A 144 6.58 -3.37 1.34
CA TRP A 144 5.77 -3.30 0.12
C TRP A 144 5.04 -1.95 -0.02
N SER A 145 4.40 -1.47 1.05
CA SER A 145 3.76 -0.16 1.05
C SER A 145 4.79 0.98 0.93
N ALA A 146 5.95 0.88 1.59
CA ALA A 146 7.03 1.85 1.47
C ALA A 146 7.58 1.95 0.04
N VAL A 147 7.76 0.82 -0.65
CA VAL A 147 8.14 0.78 -2.08
C VAL A 147 7.09 1.50 -2.92
N ASN A 148 5.80 1.23 -2.70
CA ASN A 148 4.71 1.93 -3.39
C ASN A 148 4.66 3.44 -3.07
N CYS A 149 5.10 3.86 -1.90
CA CYS A 149 5.22 5.28 -1.56
C CYS A 149 6.40 5.92 -2.29
N TRP A 150 7.56 5.25 -2.28
CA TRP A 150 8.75 5.71 -2.99
C TRP A 150 8.48 5.91 -4.49
N THR A 151 7.75 4.99 -5.16
CA THR A 151 7.42 5.18 -6.57
C THR A 151 6.58 6.43 -6.83
N ARG A 152 5.72 6.85 -5.90
CA ARG A 152 4.92 8.09 -6.04
C ARG A 152 5.77 9.36 -5.91
N LEU A 153 6.80 9.34 -5.06
CA LEU A 153 7.78 10.44 -4.97
C LEU A 153 8.65 10.45 -6.22
N TYR A 154 9.16 9.29 -6.63
CA TYR A 154 10.05 9.16 -7.77
C TYR A 154 9.41 9.68 -9.06
N LEU A 155 8.16 9.31 -9.31
CA LEU A 155 7.39 9.74 -10.48
C LEU A 155 6.87 11.19 -10.38
N GLY A 156 7.14 11.91 -9.27
CA GLY A 156 6.69 13.30 -9.09
C GLY A 156 5.17 13.44 -8.97
N LEU A 157 4.48 12.37 -8.57
CA LEU A 157 3.01 12.33 -8.52
C LEU A 157 2.44 12.90 -7.21
N HIS A 158 3.21 12.83 -6.13
CA HIS A 158 2.78 13.26 -4.80
C HIS A 158 3.92 13.91 -4.04
N TYR A 159 3.57 14.82 -3.15
CA TYR A 159 4.53 15.35 -2.20
C TYR A 159 4.73 14.39 -1.01
N PRO A 160 5.89 14.43 -0.32
CA PRO A 160 6.14 13.69 0.92
C PRO A 160 5.03 13.84 1.98
N LEU A 161 4.48 15.03 2.18
CA LEU A 161 3.36 15.23 3.11
C LEU A 161 2.08 14.50 2.65
N ASP A 162 1.80 14.47 1.35
CA ASP A 162 0.65 13.73 0.81
C ASP A 162 0.78 12.23 1.11
N ILE A 163 2.01 11.71 1.14
CA ILE A 163 2.28 10.33 1.50
C ILE A 163 2.13 10.13 3.00
N LEU A 164 2.71 11.01 3.82
CA LEU A 164 2.64 10.93 5.27
C LEU A 164 1.18 10.89 5.76
N PHE A 165 0.35 11.83 5.30
CA PHE A 165 -1.08 11.84 5.64
C PHE A 165 -1.82 10.63 5.05
N GLY A 166 -1.39 10.13 3.89
CA GLY A 166 -1.88 8.87 3.33
C GLY A 166 -1.60 7.68 4.24
N LEU A 167 -0.37 7.54 4.74
CA LEU A 167 0.00 6.47 5.68
C LEU A 167 -0.77 6.59 7.00
N LEU A 168 -0.93 7.80 7.54
CA LEU A 168 -1.73 8.05 8.74
C LEU A 168 -3.18 7.62 8.54
N TRP A 169 -3.82 8.05 7.45
CA TRP A 169 -5.19 7.65 7.14
C TRP A 169 -5.32 6.15 6.90
N GLY A 170 -4.38 5.56 6.16
CA GLY A 170 -4.31 4.12 5.94
C GLY A 170 -4.22 3.35 7.25
N THR A 171 -3.44 3.84 8.22
CA THR A 171 -3.36 3.26 9.58
C THR A 171 -4.72 3.26 10.26
N ILE A 172 -5.41 4.41 10.26
CA ILE A 172 -6.71 4.57 10.90
C ILE A 172 -7.74 3.63 10.28
N VAL A 173 -7.82 3.59 8.95
CA VAL A 173 -8.79 2.75 8.24
C VAL A 173 -8.46 1.26 8.40
N GLY A 174 -7.19 0.86 8.28
CA GLY A 174 -6.76 -0.52 8.47
C GLY A 174 -7.02 -1.03 9.90
N TRP A 175 -6.75 -0.21 10.91
CA TRP A 175 -7.06 -0.52 12.30
C TRP A 175 -8.58 -0.58 12.57
N SER A 176 -9.35 0.32 11.95
CA SER A 176 -10.81 0.32 12.03
C SER A 176 -11.41 -0.95 11.40
N ALA A 177 -10.91 -1.36 10.23
CA ALA A 177 -11.30 -2.61 9.57
C ALA A 177 -10.98 -3.84 10.43
N TYR A 178 -9.83 -3.86 11.10
CA TYR A 178 -9.49 -4.93 12.05
C TYR A 178 -10.40 -4.95 13.28
N THR A 179 -10.74 -3.77 13.80
CA THR A 179 -11.66 -3.64 14.94
C THR A 179 -13.06 -4.11 14.57
N LEU A 180 -13.52 -3.79 13.36
CA LEU A 180 -14.78 -4.27 12.79
C LEU A 180 -14.79 -5.79 12.65
N TYR A 181 -13.74 -6.35 12.04
CA TYR A 181 -13.53 -7.79 11.94
C TYR A 181 -13.59 -8.47 13.32
N ARG A 182 -12.91 -7.92 14.34
CA ARG A 182 -12.97 -8.48 15.70
C ARG A 182 -14.35 -8.35 16.34
N ARG A 183 -15.09 -7.28 16.06
CA ARG A 183 -16.42 -7.05 16.64
C ARG A 183 -17.45 -8.00 16.06
N TRP A 184 -17.39 -8.27 14.75
CA TRP A 184 -18.32 -9.16 14.06
C TRP A 184 -17.87 -10.62 13.99
N GLY A 185 -16.58 -10.89 14.18
CA GLY A 185 -16.03 -12.25 14.31
C GLY A 185 -16.17 -12.86 15.71
N LYS A 186 -16.54 -12.09 16.74
CA LYS A 186 -16.86 -12.58 18.09
C LYS A 186 -18.26 -13.19 18.27
N PRO A 187 -19.34 -12.69 17.64
CA PRO A 187 -20.66 -13.32 17.70
C PRO A 187 -20.80 -14.57 16.82
N LEU A 188 -19.90 -14.76 15.85
CA LEU A 188 -19.78 -16.01 15.10
C LEU A 188 -18.86 -16.94 15.92
N GLU A 189 -19.42 -17.88 16.69
CA GLU A 189 -18.68 -18.95 17.37
C GLU A 189 -18.02 -19.88 16.34
N LEU A 190 -16.92 -19.40 15.77
CA LEU A 190 -16.20 -20.11 14.72
C LEU A 190 -15.15 -21.02 15.35
N PRO A 191 -14.95 -22.23 14.79
CA PRO A 191 -13.87 -23.10 15.24
C PRO A 191 -12.56 -22.33 15.16
N ARG A 192 -11.94 -22.03 16.31
CA ARG A 192 -10.56 -21.58 16.31
C ARG A 192 -9.74 -22.81 15.96
N THR A 193 -9.16 -22.84 14.76
CA THR A 193 -8.05 -23.72 14.44
C THR A 193 -7.11 -23.73 15.64
N GLN A 194 -6.81 -24.91 16.17
CA GLN A 194 -6.10 -25.04 17.45
C GLN A 194 -4.75 -24.30 17.35
N VAL A 195 -4.49 -23.39 18.29
CA VAL A 195 -3.22 -22.66 18.34
C VAL A 195 -2.13 -23.67 18.73
N THR A 196 -1.28 -24.00 17.75
CA THR A 196 -0.12 -24.87 17.91
C THR A 196 1.19 -24.06 17.75
N PRO A 197 2.36 -24.56 18.19
CA PRO A 197 3.64 -23.89 17.99
C PRO A 197 3.97 -23.54 16.52
N GLN A 198 3.37 -24.26 15.56
CA GLN A 198 3.50 -24.08 14.12
C GLN A 198 2.57 -22.98 13.56
N THR A 199 1.66 -22.45 14.39
CA THR A 199 0.71 -21.39 14.03
C THR A 199 1.04 -20.05 14.69
N THR A 200 0.47 -18.98 14.16
CA THR A 200 0.48 -17.64 14.75
C THR A 200 -0.56 -17.55 15.88
N PRO A 201 -0.54 -16.48 16.70
CA PRO A 201 -1.56 -16.29 17.76
C PRO A 201 -3.01 -16.20 17.26
N THR A 202 -3.22 -16.03 15.95
CA THR A 202 -4.53 -16.02 15.29
C THR A 202 -4.76 -17.28 14.44
N ALA A 203 -4.04 -18.37 14.75
CA ALA A 203 -4.17 -19.70 14.16
C ALA A 203 -3.75 -19.84 12.67
N TYR A 204 -3.12 -18.84 12.07
CA TYR A 204 -2.52 -18.99 10.73
C TYR A 204 -1.23 -19.82 10.78
N LEU A 205 -1.07 -20.79 9.89
CA LEU A 205 0.15 -21.60 9.74
C LEU A 205 1.36 -20.74 9.36
N LYS A 206 2.46 -20.85 10.12
CA LYS A 206 3.73 -20.16 9.81
C LYS A 206 4.30 -20.57 8.45
N ALA A 207 4.07 -21.81 8.02
CA ALA A 207 4.48 -22.29 6.69
C ALA A 207 3.75 -21.54 5.56
N ASP A 208 2.47 -21.20 5.75
CA ASP A 208 1.71 -20.44 4.75
C ASP A 208 2.16 -18.98 4.70
N VAL A 209 2.52 -18.39 5.85
CA VAL A 209 3.22 -17.09 5.88
C VAL A 209 4.55 -17.17 5.12
N GLY A 210 5.32 -18.25 5.30
CA GLY A 210 6.56 -18.49 4.56
C GLY A 210 6.37 -18.51 3.05
N LYS A 211 5.27 -19.09 2.55
CA LYS A 211 4.92 -19.07 1.12
C LYS A 211 4.70 -17.64 0.61
N VAL A 212 3.99 -16.80 1.37
CA VAL A 212 3.79 -15.38 1.00
C VAL A 212 5.13 -14.66 0.86
N LEU A 213 6.02 -14.84 1.84
CA LEU A 213 7.36 -14.23 1.82
C LEU A 213 8.17 -14.71 0.62
N LEU A 214 8.16 -16.01 0.33
CA LEU A 214 8.88 -16.60 -0.79
C LEU A 214 8.32 -16.11 -2.14
N THR A 215 6.99 -16.12 -2.31
CA THR A 215 6.34 -15.60 -3.51
C THR A 215 6.74 -14.14 -3.75
N MET A 216 6.74 -13.31 -2.70
CA MET A 216 7.15 -11.91 -2.82
C MET A 216 8.62 -11.76 -3.17
N ALA A 217 9.52 -12.53 -2.57
CA ALA A 217 10.94 -12.50 -2.90
C ALA A 217 11.20 -12.88 -4.36
N LEU A 218 10.61 -14.00 -4.83
CA LEU A 218 10.74 -14.45 -6.21
C LEU A 218 10.13 -13.44 -7.19
N TRP A 219 8.99 -12.86 -6.85
CA TRP A 219 8.32 -11.88 -7.69
C TRP A 219 9.10 -10.58 -7.82
N ILE A 220 9.70 -10.09 -6.74
CA ILE A 220 10.60 -8.92 -6.79
C ILE A 220 11.82 -9.22 -7.68
N CYS A 221 12.42 -10.41 -7.57
CA CYS A 221 13.50 -10.82 -8.47
C CYS A 221 13.05 -10.82 -9.93
N ALA A 222 11.87 -11.36 -10.22
CA ALA A 222 11.30 -11.37 -11.57
C ALA A 222 11.08 -9.96 -12.12
N ILE A 223 10.57 -9.03 -11.30
CA ILE A 223 10.41 -7.61 -11.68
C ILE A 223 11.76 -6.97 -11.98
N ILE A 224 12.76 -7.16 -11.12
CA ILE A 224 14.11 -6.61 -11.32
C ILE A 224 14.70 -7.12 -12.63
N ILE A 225 14.61 -8.42 -12.88
CA ILE A 225 15.07 -9.04 -14.13
C ILE A 225 14.33 -8.46 -15.33
N HIS A 226 13.00 -8.38 -15.26
CA HIS A 226 12.18 -7.80 -16.32
C HIS A 226 12.56 -6.35 -16.63
N CYS A 227 12.80 -5.53 -15.60
CA CYS A 227 13.23 -4.15 -15.77
C CYS A 227 14.66 -4.03 -16.29
N LEU A 228 15.56 -4.96 -15.96
CA LEU A 228 16.93 -4.97 -16.51
C LEU A 228 16.95 -5.26 -18.03
N PHE A 229 16.07 -6.15 -18.50
CA PHE A 229 16.03 -6.53 -19.92
C PHE A 229 15.18 -5.61 -20.81
N ASN A 230 14.31 -4.79 -20.22
CA ASN A 230 13.41 -3.88 -20.94
C ASN A 230 13.69 -2.39 -20.67
N ALA A 231 14.84 -2.07 -20.07
CA ALA A 231 15.31 -0.70 -19.83
C ALA A 231 16.24 -0.20 -20.94
#